data_AF-A0A538QQR7-F1
#
_entry.id   AF-A0A538QQR7-F1
#
_cell.length_a   1.000
_cell.length_b   1.000
_cell.length_c   1.000
_cell.angle_alpha   90.00
_cell.angle_beta   90.00
_cell.angle_gamma   90.00
#
_symmetry.space_group_name_H-M   'P 1'
#
loop_
_entity.id
_entity.type
_entity.pdbx_description
1 polymer ?
#
loop_
_entity_poly.entity_id
_entity_poly.type
_entity_poly.pdbx_seq_one_letter_code
_entity_poly.pdbx_strand_id
1 'polypeptide(L)'
;MAEQTVLTPGGHRSKSLVHHIEPGYGLRHEQGRLRKFNVASNTVTDFPPVVVGAAVPKRQAFVAARTGAAMEGETPGPVPALGSGWIVYTWWDSGSSTSINTFSTTWVVPHAPATYSGQTIFLFNGIQNTGAGFGILQPVLQYGPSAAGGGSHWSIASWYVTSDGQAFHTSLVNVNPGDTLIGVMSLTGHNASQYNYTSQFQGIANTQLPVQNINLLHWANETLEAYGVSQCSDYPASPSTPLKGINLLVGASHPSVSWTPVNRVTDCGQHAAVVSNSSVEGEVDLWYRTVTGTKSLSVARLSDGRLQLWGLGQNGSLYSCWKTTTNPSAPWTTWGTFPALPGGNGQVPHGGNISDHRPQIFATNGSGTLYSCWKQSTDASSAWTAWSPFEAIPGGGAHAVAAGRLPDGQLQLFAANAAGTVYTCWKSTTDPSASWTAWSAFNNVGSGVTQLAIGPLSDGRLQLFAINSGGSISSCWKATTDSHSAWTSGSAFSPLPGGAAVIAMAPLSDRRLQLFAANPAGALYSCWKQTTDSSAHWTAWSAFAPVPQSTVGLAAGNLEDGRIQLWSVAASGTAYSCWKQTTDSSSAWTPWSTFPPL
;
A
#
# COMPACT_ATOMS: atom_id res chain seq x y z
N MET A 1 -12.58 -13.13 -47.14
CA MET A 1 -12.56 -13.64 -45.75
C MET A 1 -12.21 -12.47 -44.85
N ALA A 2 -12.92 -12.27 -43.74
CA ALA A 2 -12.55 -11.22 -42.78
C ALA A 2 -11.16 -11.53 -42.22
N GLU A 3 -10.30 -10.52 -42.10
CA GLU A 3 -8.96 -10.68 -41.55
C GLU A 3 -9.04 -11.09 -40.08
N GLN A 4 -8.39 -12.20 -39.71
CA GLN A 4 -8.41 -12.70 -38.33
C GLN A 4 -7.61 -11.76 -37.42
N THR A 5 -8.23 -11.26 -36.36
CA THR A 5 -7.54 -10.47 -35.32
C THR A 5 -7.11 -11.34 -34.15
N VAL A 6 -6.05 -10.93 -33.47
CA VAL A 6 -5.49 -11.55 -32.26
C VAL A 6 -5.17 -10.48 -31.24
N LEU A 7 -5.17 -10.86 -29.97
CA LEU A 7 -4.97 -9.93 -28.86
C LEU A 7 -3.49 -9.75 -28.52
N THR A 8 -3.04 -8.50 -28.37
CA THR A 8 -1.69 -8.14 -27.88
C THR A 8 -1.80 -7.18 -26.70
N PRO A 9 -0.72 -6.97 -25.93
CA PRO A 9 -0.56 -5.73 -25.16
C PRO A 9 -0.67 -4.55 -26.14
N GLY A 10 -1.55 -3.58 -25.88
CA GLY A 10 -1.94 -2.55 -26.85
C GLY A 10 -3.14 -2.89 -27.74
N GLY A 11 -3.82 -4.02 -27.51
CA GLY A 11 -5.14 -4.35 -28.08
C GLY A 11 -5.15 -5.32 -29.25
N HIS A 12 -6.31 -5.44 -29.90
CA HIS A 12 -6.48 -6.37 -31.01
C HIS A 12 -5.74 -5.87 -32.25
N ARG A 13 -4.93 -6.75 -32.85
CA ARG A 13 -4.17 -6.53 -34.09
C ARG A 13 -4.56 -7.55 -35.14
N SER A 14 -4.31 -7.25 -36.41
CA SER A 14 -4.38 -8.30 -37.43
C SER A 14 -3.32 -9.35 -37.15
N LYS A 15 -3.69 -10.64 -37.25
CA LYS A 15 -2.76 -11.75 -37.08
C LYS A 15 -1.58 -11.71 -38.06
N SER A 16 -1.75 -11.09 -39.24
CA SER A 16 -0.68 -10.93 -40.23
C SER A 16 0.42 -9.96 -39.78
N LEU A 17 0.14 -9.11 -38.79
CA LEU A 17 1.03 -8.08 -38.24
C LEU A 17 1.64 -8.46 -36.89
N VAL A 18 1.38 -9.67 -36.39
CA VAL A 18 1.94 -10.16 -35.13
C VAL A 18 3.01 -11.21 -35.41
N HIS A 19 4.22 -10.97 -34.91
CA HIS A 19 5.39 -11.76 -35.25
C HIS A 19 6.12 -12.25 -34.00
N HIS A 20 6.42 -13.55 -33.98
CA HIS A 20 7.28 -14.16 -32.98
C HIS A 20 8.75 -13.94 -33.33
N ILE A 21 9.53 -13.54 -32.33
CA ILE A 21 10.98 -13.37 -32.39
C ILE A 21 11.61 -14.46 -31.52
N GLU A 22 12.25 -15.44 -32.16
CA GLU A 22 12.88 -16.56 -31.47
C GLU A 22 14.21 -16.14 -30.81
N PRO A 23 14.70 -16.90 -29.82
CA PRO A 23 15.98 -16.62 -29.19
C PRO A 23 17.12 -16.47 -30.22
N GLY A 24 17.96 -15.46 -30.02
CA GLY A 24 19.05 -15.12 -30.95
C GLY A 24 18.67 -14.19 -32.10
N TYR A 25 17.41 -13.74 -32.17
CA TYR A 25 16.96 -12.71 -33.10
C TYR A 25 16.50 -11.44 -32.38
N GLY A 26 16.45 -10.33 -33.13
CA GLY A 26 15.91 -9.05 -32.68
C GLY A 26 15.25 -8.28 -33.83
N LEU A 27 14.86 -7.05 -33.54
CA LEU A 27 14.24 -6.13 -34.48
C LEU A 27 15.21 -5.01 -34.86
N ARG A 28 15.21 -4.62 -36.12
CA ARG A 28 15.95 -3.45 -36.59
C ARG A 28 15.10 -2.63 -37.53
N HIS A 29 15.03 -1.33 -37.28
CA HIS A 29 14.39 -0.40 -38.20
C HIS A 29 15.39 0.05 -39.28
N GLU A 30 15.10 -0.32 -40.54
CA GLU A 30 15.92 0.01 -41.71
C GLU A 30 15.01 0.35 -42.90
N GLN A 31 15.37 1.36 -43.68
CA GLN A 31 14.64 1.75 -44.90
C GLN A 31 13.13 1.98 -44.67
N GLY A 32 12.78 2.58 -43.52
CA GLY A 32 11.42 2.95 -43.16
C GLY A 32 10.53 1.80 -42.71
N ARG A 33 11.09 0.63 -42.38
CA ARG A 33 10.33 -0.53 -41.87
C ARG A 33 11.11 -1.31 -40.82
N LEU A 34 10.41 -2.08 -39.99
CA LEU A 34 11.01 -3.04 -39.08
C LEU A 34 11.34 -4.34 -39.80
N ARG A 35 12.50 -4.91 -39.49
CA ARG A 35 12.98 -6.20 -39.99
C ARG A 35 13.50 -7.04 -38.85
N LYS A 36 13.51 -8.35 -39.05
CA LYS A 36 14.12 -9.31 -38.13
C LYS A 36 15.61 -9.40 -38.43
N PHE A 37 16.47 -9.41 -37.42
CA PHE A 37 17.91 -9.65 -37.61
C PHE A 37 18.41 -10.74 -36.66
N ASN A 38 19.38 -11.53 -37.11
CA ASN A 38 20.07 -12.49 -36.26
C ASN A 38 21.18 -11.75 -35.47
N VAL A 39 21.18 -11.91 -34.15
CA VAL A 39 22.07 -11.17 -33.24
C VAL A 39 23.54 -11.58 -33.44
N ALA A 40 23.82 -12.83 -33.80
CA ALA A 40 25.19 -13.34 -33.97
C ALA A 40 25.77 -13.04 -35.36
N SER A 41 25.01 -13.31 -36.42
CA SER A 41 25.49 -13.15 -37.80
C SER A 41 25.22 -11.76 -38.39
N ASN A 42 24.41 -10.94 -37.72
CA ASN A 42 23.95 -9.64 -38.19
C ASN A 42 23.13 -9.69 -39.51
N THR A 43 22.67 -10.87 -39.93
CA THR A 43 21.87 -11.05 -41.15
C THR A 43 20.44 -10.60 -40.92
N VAL A 44 19.87 -9.86 -41.89
CA VAL A 44 18.53 -9.27 -41.81
C VAL A 44 17.56 -10.03 -42.72
N THR A 45 16.32 -10.22 -42.25
CA THR A 45 15.23 -10.86 -42.98
C THR A 45 13.97 -9.99 -42.87
N ASP A 46 13.31 -9.73 -44.00
CA ASP A 46 12.02 -9.04 -44.00
C ASP A 46 10.93 -9.93 -43.39
N PHE A 47 9.98 -9.31 -42.69
CA PHE A 47 8.72 -9.97 -42.34
C PHE A 47 7.87 -10.16 -43.61
N PRO A 48 6.96 -11.16 -43.65
CA PRO A 48 6.10 -11.38 -44.80
C PRO A 48 5.36 -10.09 -45.20
N PRO A 49 5.24 -9.78 -46.51
CA PRO A 49 4.58 -8.57 -46.95
C PRO A 49 3.13 -8.52 -46.46
N VAL A 50 2.75 -7.38 -45.89
CA VAL A 50 1.39 -7.12 -45.42
C VAL A 50 0.47 -7.10 -46.64
N VAL A 51 -0.50 -8.01 -46.71
CA VAL A 51 -1.57 -7.95 -47.71
C VAL A 51 -2.50 -6.80 -47.30
N VAL A 52 -2.21 -5.60 -47.80
CA VAL A 52 -3.02 -4.40 -47.56
C VAL A 52 -4.35 -4.53 -48.31
N GLY A 53 -5.32 -5.22 -47.70
CA GLY A 53 -6.64 -5.48 -48.27
C GLY A 53 -7.81 -4.90 -47.49
N ALA A 54 -7.60 -4.43 -46.25
CA ALA A 54 -8.64 -3.76 -45.47
C ALA A 54 -8.01 -2.62 -44.67
N ALA A 55 -8.70 -1.48 -44.60
CA ALA A 55 -8.33 -0.41 -43.72
C ALA A 55 -8.18 -0.96 -42.30
N VAL A 56 -6.94 -1.05 -41.81
CA VAL A 56 -6.68 -1.27 -40.38
C VAL A 56 -7.49 -0.18 -39.66
N PRO A 57 -8.40 -0.52 -38.74
CA PRO A 57 -9.03 0.50 -37.92
C PRO A 57 -7.88 1.18 -37.16
N LYS A 58 -7.47 2.36 -37.62
CA LYS A 58 -6.61 3.26 -36.87
C LYS A 58 -7.45 3.65 -35.67
N ARG A 59 -7.48 2.81 -34.62
CA ARG A 59 -8.20 3.17 -33.41
C ARG A 59 -7.54 4.43 -32.89
N GLN A 60 -8.34 5.49 -32.80
CA GLN A 60 -8.02 6.78 -32.16
C GLN A 60 -7.55 6.63 -30.69
N ALA A 61 -7.59 5.41 -30.12
CA ALA A 61 -7.16 5.10 -28.76
C ALA A 61 -5.70 5.44 -28.47
N PHE A 62 -4.81 5.46 -29.48
CA PHE A 62 -3.40 5.84 -29.29
C PHE A 62 -3.14 7.35 -29.39
N VAL A 63 -4.16 8.17 -29.70
CA VAL A 63 -4.04 9.63 -29.81
C VAL A 63 -4.38 10.34 -28.49
N ALA A 64 -5.06 9.67 -27.55
CA ALA A 64 -5.54 10.27 -26.30
C ALA A 64 -4.45 10.52 -25.22
N ALA A 65 -3.17 10.21 -25.50
CA ALA A 65 -2.04 10.66 -24.68
C ALA A 65 -1.45 11.99 -25.19
N ARG A 66 -2.02 12.58 -26.25
CA ARG A 66 -1.56 13.87 -26.77
C ARG A 66 -2.19 14.99 -25.95
N THR A 67 -1.35 15.75 -25.25
CA THR A 67 -1.48 17.17 -24.85
C THR A 67 -1.42 17.49 -23.35
N GLY A 68 -1.35 16.54 -22.43
CA GLY A 68 -1.22 16.88 -21.00
C GLY A 68 -2.39 17.71 -20.44
N ALA A 69 -3.49 17.82 -21.18
CA ALA A 69 -4.76 18.33 -20.69
C ALA A 69 -5.55 17.13 -20.14
N ALA A 70 -6.11 17.30 -18.95
CA ALA A 70 -7.24 16.48 -18.53
C ALA A 70 -8.30 16.51 -19.64
N MET A 71 -8.98 15.38 -19.85
CA MET A 71 -10.12 15.27 -20.77
C MET A 71 -11.29 16.11 -20.25
N GLU A 72 -11.21 17.44 -20.29
CA GLU A 72 -12.39 18.30 -20.31
C GLU A 72 -12.79 18.49 -21.77
N GLY A 73 -13.81 17.75 -22.21
CA GLY A 73 -14.51 18.07 -23.46
C GLY A 73 -14.74 16.96 -24.48
N GLU A 74 -14.56 15.68 -24.15
CA GLU A 74 -15.17 14.61 -24.97
C GLU A 74 -16.54 14.24 -24.40
N THR A 75 -17.58 14.39 -25.22
CA THR A 75 -18.90 13.80 -24.95
C THR A 75 -18.73 12.29 -24.74
N PRO A 76 -19.41 11.66 -23.76
CA PRO A 76 -19.13 10.27 -23.41
C PRO A 76 -19.51 9.32 -24.56
N GLY A 77 -18.53 8.93 -25.37
CA GLY A 77 -18.60 7.65 -26.07
C GLY A 77 -18.69 6.53 -25.02
N PRO A 78 -19.33 5.39 -25.33
CA PRO A 78 -19.51 4.32 -24.36
C PRO A 78 -18.15 3.88 -23.79
N VAL A 79 -17.95 4.16 -22.50
CA VAL A 79 -16.86 3.61 -21.69
C VAL A 79 -16.90 2.09 -21.88
N PRO A 80 -15.82 1.43 -22.32
CA PRO A 80 -15.81 -0.02 -22.42
C PRO A 80 -16.09 -0.59 -21.02
N ALA A 81 -17.22 -1.25 -20.85
CA ALA A 81 -17.61 -1.83 -19.56
C ALA A 81 -16.56 -2.86 -19.08
N LEU A 82 -16.25 -2.83 -17.77
CA LEU A 82 -15.57 -3.84 -16.96
C LEU A 82 -14.12 -4.24 -17.27
N GLY A 83 -13.56 -4.00 -18.46
CA GLY A 83 -12.14 -4.25 -18.66
C GLY A 83 -11.70 -4.57 -20.07
N SER A 84 -11.78 -3.60 -20.98
CA SER A 84 -11.16 -3.73 -22.31
C SER A 84 -10.20 -2.56 -22.58
N GLY A 85 -8.91 -2.86 -22.64
CA GLY A 85 -7.85 -1.88 -22.89
C GLY A 85 -7.05 -1.54 -21.64
N TRP A 86 -6.41 -0.37 -21.67
CA TRP A 86 -5.67 0.18 -20.53
C TRP A 86 -6.66 0.57 -19.43
N ILE A 87 -6.71 -0.24 -18.37
CA ILE A 87 -7.68 -0.13 -17.28
C ILE A 87 -7.25 0.98 -16.34
N VAL A 88 -6.04 0.84 -15.80
CA VAL A 88 -5.37 1.82 -14.95
C VAL A 88 -3.89 1.85 -15.29
N TYR A 89 -3.29 3.03 -15.23
CA TYR A 89 -1.88 3.20 -15.46
C TYR A 89 -1.36 4.46 -14.78
N THR A 90 -0.05 4.53 -14.57
CA THR A 90 0.64 5.80 -14.34
C THR A 90 1.46 6.16 -15.57
N TRP A 91 1.77 7.43 -15.72
CA TRP A 91 2.73 7.87 -16.72
C TRP A 91 3.62 8.99 -16.21
N TRP A 92 4.79 9.09 -16.82
CA TRP A 92 5.72 10.20 -16.65
C TRP A 92 6.44 10.45 -17.99
N ASP A 93 6.52 11.71 -18.40
CA ASP A 93 7.30 12.15 -19.55
C ASP A 93 8.56 12.84 -19.06
N SER A 94 9.72 12.45 -19.60
CA SER A 94 10.96 13.14 -19.28
C SER A 94 11.00 14.57 -19.80
N GLY A 95 10.18 14.89 -20.82
CA GLY A 95 10.22 16.18 -21.53
C GLY A 95 11.59 16.48 -22.14
N SER A 96 12.47 15.47 -22.20
CA SER A 96 13.89 15.58 -22.49
C SER A 96 14.18 15.02 -23.87
N SER A 97 15.16 15.63 -24.56
CA SER A 97 15.77 15.03 -25.76
C SER A 97 16.77 13.92 -25.43
N THR A 98 17.04 13.68 -24.14
CA THR A 98 17.91 12.60 -23.65
C THR A 98 17.11 11.31 -23.45
N SER A 99 17.68 10.18 -23.88
CA SER A 99 17.06 8.86 -23.74
C SER A 99 16.90 8.41 -22.30
N ILE A 100 15.82 7.67 -22.05
CA ILE A 100 15.73 6.79 -20.89
C ILE A 100 16.73 5.65 -21.10
N ASN A 101 17.85 5.67 -20.38
CA ASN A 101 18.90 4.66 -20.54
C ASN A 101 18.56 3.37 -19.82
N THR A 102 17.80 3.44 -18.73
CA THR A 102 17.31 2.26 -18.01
C THR A 102 15.97 2.60 -17.38
N PHE A 103 15.03 1.67 -17.49
CA PHE A 103 13.82 1.64 -16.69
C PHE A 103 13.57 0.21 -16.22
N SER A 104 13.65 0.00 -14.91
CA SER A 104 13.42 -1.30 -14.28
C SER A 104 12.45 -1.20 -13.13
N THR A 105 11.62 -2.23 -12.99
CA THR A 105 10.60 -2.32 -11.95
C THR A 105 10.53 -3.76 -11.46
N THR A 106 10.38 -3.94 -10.14
CA THR A 106 10.28 -5.23 -9.46
C THR A 106 8.85 -5.48 -8.99
N TRP A 107 8.33 -6.69 -9.21
CA TRP A 107 7.01 -7.07 -8.69
C TRP A 107 6.91 -8.56 -8.39
N VAL A 108 5.93 -8.91 -7.57
CA VAL A 108 5.60 -10.31 -7.26
C VAL A 108 4.41 -10.71 -8.11
N VAL A 109 4.48 -11.87 -8.77
CA VAL A 109 3.36 -12.40 -9.56
C VAL A 109 2.14 -12.56 -8.65
N PRO A 110 0.99 -11.91 -8.95
CA PRO A 110 -0.16 -11.94 -8.07
C PRO A 110 -0.86 -13.31 -8.09
N HIS A 111 -1.72 -13.55 -7.10
CA HIS A 111 -2.56 -14.73 -7.09
C HIS A 111 -3.44 -14.77 -8.34
N ALA A 112 -3.53 -15.93 -8.98
CA ALA A 112 -4.36 -16.12 -10.16
C ALA A 112 -5.81 -15.67 -9.87
N PRO A 113 -6.54 -15.16 -10.88
CA PRO A 113 -7.96 -14.86 -10.77
C PRO A 113 -8.78 -16.01 -10.16
N ALA A 114 -9.80 -15.67 -9.37
CA ALA A 114 -10.67 -16.67 -8.74
C ALA A 114 -11.65 -17.30 -9.75
N THR A 115 -11.89 -16.62 -10.88
CA THR A 115 -12.71 -17.11 -11.99
C THR A 115 -11.98 -16.99 -13.32
N TYR A 116 -12.34 -17.84 -14.28
CA TYR A 116 -11.79 -17.80 -15.64
C TYR A 116 -12.91 -17.75 -16.68
N SER A 117 -13.04 -16.59 -17.33
CA SER A 117 -14.03 -16.29 -18.37
C SER A 117 -13.38 -16.18 -19.76
N GLY A 118 -12.10 -16.60 -19.89
CA GLY A 118 -11.29 -16.33 -21.08
C GLY A 118 -10.64 -14.95 -21.08
N GLN A 119 -10.62 -14.28 -19.93
CA GLN A 119 -10.00 -12.97 -19.76
C GLN A 119 -8.50 -13.01 -20.01
N THR A 120 -7.96 -11.88 -20.45
CA THR A 120 -6.53 -11.63 -20.58
C THR A 120 -6.15 -10.43 -19.74
N ILE A 121 -5.08 -10.55 -18.95
CA ILE A 121 -4.55 -9.49 -18.09
C ILE A 121 -3.08 -9.31 -18.45
N PHE A 122 -2.66 -8.08 -18.68
CA PHE A 122 -1.29 -7.66 -18.88
C PHE A 122 -0.89 -6.68 -17.76
N LEU A 123 0.26 -6.95 -17.14
CA LEU A 123 0.93 -6.09 -16.17
C LEU A 123 2.34 -5.80 -16.70
N PHE A 124 2.71 -4.52 -16.78
CA PHE A 124 4.03 -4.14 -17.30
C PHE A 124 4.45 -2.74 -16.89
N ASN A 125 5.76 -2.56 -16.79
CA ASN A 125 6.41 -1.27 -17.01
C ASN A 125 6.70 -1.10 -18.53
N GLY A 126 6.70 0.13 -19.04
CA GLY A 126 6.97 0.40 -20.46
C GLY A 126 7.70 1.70 -20.70
N ILE A 127 8.48 1.75 -21.80
CA ILE A 127 9.00 2.99 -22.38
C ILE A 127 8.49 3.17 -23.81
N GLN A 128 8.13 4.40 -24.17
CA GLN A 128 7.61 4.74 -25.49
C GLN A 128 8.05 6.11 -25.97
N ASN A 129 7.83 6.36 -27.26
CA ASN A 129 7.84 7.69 -27.86
C ASN A 129 6.41 8.14 -28.18
N THR A 130 6.26 9.30 -28.82
CA THR A 130 4.96 9.84 -29.25
C THR A 130 4.93 10.12 -30.76
N GLY A 131 3.76 10.49 -31.30
CA GLY A 131 3.62 10.92 -32.69
C GLY A 131 3.30 9.81 -33.69
N ALA A 132 3.70 9.99 -34.95
CA ALA A 132 3.32 9.11 -36.07
C ALA A 132 4.21 7.85 -36.21
N GLY A 133 5.41 7.87 -35.64
CA GLY A 133 6.32 6.72 -35.57
C GLY A 133 6.36 6.11 -34.17
N PHE A 134 5.20 5.95 -33.55
CA PHE A 134 5.05 5.48 -32.17
C PHE A 134 5.42 4.00 -32.05
N GLY A 135 6.13 3.67 -30.97
CA GLY A 135 6.43 2.33 -30.51
C GLY A 135 6.56 2.30 -28.99
N ILE A 136 5.98 1.28 -28.37
CA ILE A 136 6.13 0.99 -26.95
C ILE A 136 6.90 -0.32 -26.78
N LEU A 137 7.92 -0.30 -25.92
CA LEU A 137 8.75 -1.44 -25.56
C LEU A 137 8.40 -1.86 -24.12
N GLN A 138 8.17 -3.15 -23.87
CA GLN A 138 7.52 -3.64 -22.64
C GLN A 138 7.97 -5.06 -22.27
N PRO A 139 8.51 -5.32 -21.07
CA PRO A 139 8.44 -6.65 -20.47
C PRO A 139 7.06 -6.85 -19.84
N VAL A 140 6.32 -7.88 -20.27
CA VAL A 140 4.91 -8.07 -19.94
C VAL A 140 4.68 -9.37 -19.18
N LEU A 141 4.03 -9.26 -18.03
CA LEU A 141 3.40 -10.38 -17.32
C LEU A 141 1.96 -10.53 -17.79
N GLN A 142 1.60 -11.73 -18.25
CA GLN A 142 0.33 -12.07 -18.86
C GLN A 142 -0.38 -13.19 -18.09
N TYR A 143 -1.67 -13.05 -17.83
CA TYR A 143 -2.60 -14.15 -17.53
C TYR A 143 -3.62 -14.24 -18.66
N GLY A 144 -4.01 -15.44 -19.07
CA GLY A 144 -4.99 -15.62 -20.14
C GLY A 144 -4.38 -15.80 -21.54
N PRO A 145 -5.23 -15.92 -22.57
CA PRO A 145 -4.80 -16.15 -23.94
C PRO A 145 -4.43 -14.85 -24.68
N SER A 146 -3.32 -14.83 -25.41
CA SER A 146 -2.93 -13.75 -26.31
C SER A 146 -2.37 -14.29 -27.62
N ALA A 147 -1.92 -13.40 -28.51
CA ALA A 147 -1.22 -13.78 -29.73
C ALA A 147 0.09 -14.56 -29.47
N ALA A 148 0.71 -14.39 -28.28
CA ALA A 148 1.89 -15.16 -27.90
C ALA A 148 1.57 -16.56 -27.32
N GLY A 149 0.29 -16.87 -27.13
CA GLY A 149 -0.19 -18.08 -26.46
C GLY A 149 -0.73 -17.79 -25.06
N GLY A 150 -0.57 -18.74 -24.13
CA GLY A 150 -1.05 -18.61 -22.74
C GLY A 150 -2.33 -19.40 -22.47
N GLY A 151 -3.00 -19.08 -21.38
CA GLY A 151 -4.18 -19.78 -20.89
C GLY A 151 -4.50 -19.39 -19.45
N SER A 152 -5.14 -20.25 -18.68
CA SER A 152 -5.44 -20.03 -17.26
C SER A 152 -4.20 -20.18 -16.35
N HIS A 153 -3.10 -19.50 -16.69
CA HIS A 153 -1.85 -19.47 -15.94
C HIS A 153 -1.09 -18.17 -16.23
N TRP A 154 -0.14 -17.82 -15.36
CA TRP A 154 0.75 -16.67 -15.58
C TRP A 154 1.92 -17.05 -16.48
N SER A 155 2.28 -16.13 -17.37
CA SER A 155 3.41 -16.26 -18.28
C SER A 155 3.99 -14.88 -18.57
N ILE A 156 5.25 -14.81 -19.00
CA ILE A 156 5.94 -13.56 -19.31
C ILE A 156 6.51 -13.59 -20.74
N ALA A 157 6.55 -12.43 -21.38
CA ALA A 157 7.28 -12.19 -22.63
C ALA A 157 7.60 -10.69 -22.78
N SER A 158 8.61 -10.36 -23.57
CA SER A 158 8.86 -8.97 -23.97
C SER A 158 8.21 -8.67 -25.31
N TRP A 159 7.68 -7.45 -25.42
CA TRP A 159 6.89 -6.96 -26.55
C TRP A 159 7.43 -5.63 -27.07
N TYR A 160 7.33 -5.45 -28.39
CA TYR A 160 7.43 -4.15 -29.06
C TYR A 160 6.20 -3.95 -29.93
N VAL A 161 5.44 -2.88 -29.69
CA VAL A 161 4.13 -2.65 -30.32
C VAL A 161 4.08 -1.26 -30.93
N THR A 162 3.65 -1.13 -32.18
CA THR A 162 3.79 0.10 -32.97
C THR A 162 2.46 0.66 -33.48
N SER A 163 2.46 1.94 -33.86
CA SER A 163 1.24 2.65 -34.31
C SER A 163 0.73 2.24 -35.69
N ASP A 164 1.58 1.62 -36.51
CA ASP A 164 1.20 1.03 -37.80
C ASP A 164 0.50 -0.33 -37.65
N GLY A 165 0.39 -0.85 -36.42
CA GLY A 165 -0.35 -2.07 -36.11
C GLY A 165 0.52 -3.30 -35.94
N GLN A 166 1.84 -3.20 -36.08
CA GLN A 166 2.74 -4.33 -35.85
C GLN A 166 2.94 -4.60 -34.35
N ALA A 167 3.10 -5.87 -34.02
CA ALA A 167 3.45 -6.33 -32.69
C ALA A 167 4.45 -7.47 -32.78
N PHE A 168 5.49 -7.40 -31.95
CA PHE A 168 6.56 -8.37 -31.91
C PHE A 168 6.71 -8.88 -30.49
N HIS A 169 6.89 -10.18 -30.33
CA HIS A 169 7.03 -10.78 -29.00
C HIS A 169 8.07 -11.89 -28.96
N THR A 170 8.67 -12.07 -27.80
CA THR A 170 9.48 -13.26 -27.51
C THR A 170 8.60 -14.48 -27.24
N SER A 171 9.21 -15.64 -27.00
CA SER A 171 8.48 -16.80 -26.50
C SER A 171 7.89 -16.54 -25.11
N LEU A 172 6.72 -17.10 -24.82
CA LEU A 172 6.18 -17.10 -23.45
C LEU A 172 7.02 -18.02 -22.55
N VAL A 173 7.27 -17.54 -21.34
CA VAL A 173 7.86 -18.33 -20.25
C VAL A 173 6.85 -18.39 -19.11
N ASN A 174 6.51 -19.59 -18.64
CA ASN A 174 5.58 -19.75 -17.53
C ASN A 174 6.21 -19.30 -16.21
N VAL A 175 5.42 -18.65 -15.37
CA VAL A 175 5.80 -18.21 -14.02
C VAL A 175 4.68 -18.54 -13.03
N ASN A 176 4.99 -18.59 -11.75
CA ASN A 176 4.06 -18.96 -10.69
C ASN A 176 3.68 -17.74 -9.84
N PRO A 177 2.46 -17.70 -9.28
CA PRO A 177 2.13 -16.76 -8.21
C PRO A 177 3.18 -16.80 -7.10
N GLY A 178 3.64 -15.62 -6.66
CA GLY A 178 4.69 -15.49 -5.66
C GLY A 178 6.11 -15.36 -6.22
N ASP A 179 6.35 -15.63 -7.51
CA ASP A 179 7.66 -15.38 -8.12
C ASP A 179 7.96 -13.87 -8.16
N THR A 180 9.19 -13.50 -7.82
CA THR A 180 9.68 -12.11 -7.95
C THR A 180 10.25 -11.91 -9.35
N LEU A 181 9.72 -10.92 -10.06
CA LEU A 181 10.10 -10.55 -11.41
C LEU A 181 10.71 -9.16 -11.44
N ILE A 182 11.71 -8.96 -12.30
CA ILE A 182 12.28 -7.65 -12.60
C ILE A 182 12.17 -7.42 -14.11
N GLY A 183 11.21 -6.60 -14.51
CA GLY A 183 11.07 -6.15 -15.90
C GLY A 183 12.00 -4.98 -16.16
N VAL A 184 12.90 -5.11 -17.13
CA VAL A 184 13.91 -4.09 -17.44
C VAL A 184 13.97 -3.77 -18.93
N MET A 185 14.09 -2.48 -19.23
CA MET A 185 14.47 -1.96 -20.54
C MET A 185 15.77 -1.18 -20.41
N SER A 186 16.74 -1.48 -21.28
CA SER A 186 18.08 -0.88 -21.23
C SER A 186 18.51 -0.40 -22.61
N LEU A 187 19.04 0.82 -22.68
CA LEU A 187 19.72 1.33 -23.86
C LEU A 187 21.04 0.56 -24.04
N THR A 188 21.27 0.06 -25.25
CA THR A 188 22.46 -0.71 -25.64
C THR A 188 23.38 0.04 -26.59
N GLY A 189 22.90 1.12 -27.17
CA GLY A 189 23.67 2.00 -28.04
C GLY A 189 22.76 3.03 -28.69
N HIS A 190 23.33 4.15 -29.13
CA HIS A 190 22.59 5.15 -29.90
C HIS A 190 23.56 5.96 -30.75
N ASN A 191 23.00 6.67 -31.73
CA ASN A 191 23.65 7.77 -32.42
C ASN A 191 22.75 9.01 -32.30
N ALA A 192 23.02 10.06 -33.09
CA ALA A 192 22.30 11.32 -33.00
C ALA A 192 20.77 11.21 -33.18
N SER A 193 20.26 10.22 -33.92
CA SER A 193 18.83 10.11 -34.25
C SER A 193 18.21 8.73 -34.01
N GLN A 194 19.02 7.72 -33.70
CA GLN A 194 18.60 6.34 -33.60
C GLN A 194 19.11 5.67 -32.34
N TYR A 195 18.25 4.87 -31.72
CA TYR A 195 18.48 4.27 -30.42
C TYR A 195 18.25 2.75 -30.48
N ASN A 196 19.08 2.03 -29.73
CA ASN A 196 19.04 0.59 -29.60
C ASN A 196 18.71 0.23 -28.15
N TYR A 197 17.68 -0.59 -27.96
CA TYR A 197 17.23 -1.03 -26.65
C TYR A 197 17.19 -2.54 -26.56
N THR A 198 17.16 -3.03 -25.33
CA THR A 198 16.71 -4.37 -25.00
C THR A 198 15.55 -4.27 -24.02
N SER A 199 14.57 -5.15 -24.14
CA SER A 199 13.56 -5.43 -23.11
C SER A 199 13.71 -6.88 -22.67
N GLN A 200 13.62 -7.15 -21.37
CA GLN A 200 13.70 -8.51 -20.83
C GLN A 200 13.15 -8.58 -19.41
N PHE A 201 12.97 -9.82 -18.93
CA PHE A 201 12.92 -10.10 -17.51
C PHE A 201 14.31 -10.54 -17.03
N GLN A 202 14.88 -9.81 -16.08
CA GLN A 202 16.25 -10.05 -15.60
C GLN A 202 16.42 -11.48 -15.08
N GLY A 203 17.43 -12.19 -15.61
CA GLY A 203 17.74 -13.55 -15.19
C GLY A 203 16.84 -14.65 -15.77
N ILE A 204 15.86 -14.30 -16.62
CA ILE A 204 14.95 -15.29 -17.23
C ILE A 204 15.24 -15.44 -18.72
N ALA A 205 15.69 -16.62 -19.12
CA ALA A 205 16.02 -16.95 -20.50
C ALA A 205 14.81 -16.78 -21.44
N ASN A 206 15.08 -16.55 -22.72
CA ASN A 206 14.08 -16.40 -23.80
C ASN A 206 13.15 -15.19 -23.68
N THR A 207 13.37 -14.27 -22.73
CA THR A 207 12.58 -13.04 -22.60
C THR A 207 13.24 -11.82 -23.23
N GLN A 208 14.50 -11.92 -23.67
CA GLN A 208 15.22 -10.77 -24.23
C GLN A 208 14.77 -10.44 -25.66
N LEU A 209 14.35 -9.19 -25.87
CA LEU A 209 14.00 -8.61 -27.16
C LEU A 209 14.91 -7.41 -27.48
N PRO A 210 15.93 -7.58 -28.34
CA PRO A 210 16.71 -6.47 -28.88
C PRO A 210 15.92 -5.71 -29.95
N VAL A 211 15.90 -4.37 -29.87
CA VAL A 211 15.26 -3.48 -30.83
C VAL A 211 16.22 -2.36 -31.21
N GLN A 212 16.56 -2.25 -32.49
CA GLN A 212 17.61 -1.36 -32.98
C GLN A 212 17.07 -0.30 -33.95
N ASN A 213 17.77 0.83 -33.99
CA ASN A 213 17.56 1.95 -34.90
C ASN A 213 16.18 2.62 -34.79
N ILE A 214 15.57 2.60 -33.60
CA ILE A 214 14.26 3.22 -33.35
C ILE A 214 14.40 4.66 -32.85
N ASN A 215 13.28 5.36 -32.82
CA ASN A 215 13.20 6.73 -32.29
C ASN A 215 13.49 6.77 -30.79
N LEU A 216 13.84 7.96 -30.30
CA LEU A 216 14.02 8.26 -28.87
C LEU A 216 12.78 7.86 -28.07
N LEU A 217 12.95 7.01 -27.06
CA LEU A 217 11.91 6.68 -26.07
C LEU A 217 12.11 7.56 -24.83
N HIS A 218 11.09 8.34 -24.49
CA HIS A 218 11.17 9.41 -23.48
C HIS A 218 10.02 9.37 -22.46
N TRP A 219 9.03 8.52 -22.70
CA TRP A 219 7.82 8.40 -21.88
C TRP A 219 7.81 7.06 -21.17
N ALA A 220 7.60 7.05 -19.86
CA ALA A 220 7.54 5.85 -19.02
C ALA A 220 6.14 5.63 -18.45
N ASN A 221 5.76 4.38 -18.24
CA ASN A 221 4.47 4.00 -17.66
C ASN A 221 4.55 2.72 -16.84
N GLU A 222 3.64 2.60 -15.87
CA GLU A 222 3.27 1.37 -15.17
C GLU A 222 1.81 1.06 -15.47
N THR A 223 1.44 -0.17 -15.84
CA THR A 223 0.13 -0.39 -16.47
C THR A 223 -0.53 -1.73 -16.17
N LEU A 224 -1.83 -1.66 -15.91
CA LEU A 224 -2.77 -2.77 -15.99
C LEU A 224 -3.60 -2.60 -17.27
N GLU A 225 -3.48 -3.57 -18.16
CA GLU A 225 -4.29 -3.70 -19.35
C GLU A 225 -5.06 -5.02 -19.29
N ALA A 226 -6.36 -5.02 -19.60
CA ALA A 226 -7.17 -6.22 -19.52
C ALA A 226 -8.19 -6.30 -20.65
N TYR A 227 -8.62 -7.52 -20.96
CA TYR A 227 -9.60 -7.85 -22.01
C TYR A 227 -10.44 -9.04 -21.59
N GLY A 228 -11.70 -9.10 -22.04
CA GLY A 228 -12.58 -10.24 -21.77
C GLY A 228 -12.95 -10.43 -20.29
N VAL A 229 -12.76 -9.40 -19.46
CA VAL A 229 -13.18 -9.39 -18.06
C VAL A 229 -14.70 -9.33 -18.02
N SER A 230 -15.33 -10.33 -17.43
CA SER A 230 -16.79 -10.43 -17.32
C SER A 230 -17.29 -10.12 -15.91
N GLN A 231 -16.42 -10.24 -14.90
CA GLN A 231 -16.72 -10.01 -13.48
C GLN A 231 -15.44 -9.66 -12.72
N CYS A 232 -15.56 -9.03 -11.54
CA CYS A 232 -14.40 -8.59 -10.77
C CYS A 232 -13.47 -9.72 -10.31
N SER A 233 -13.99 -10.94 -10.13
CA SER A 233 -13.19 -12.12 -9.80
C SER A 233 -12.33 -12.64 -10.97
N ASP A 234 -12.51 -12.11 -12.18
CA ASP A 234 -11.65 -12.39 -13.34
C ASP A 234 -10.34 -11.60 -13.28
N TYR A 235 -10.25 -10.53 -12.50
CA TYR A 235 -8.98 -9.90 -12.13
C TYR A 235 -8.20 -10.78 -11.12
N PRO A 236 -6.90 -10.53 -10.91
CA PRO A 236 -6.11 -11.30 -9.96
C PRO A 236 -6.77 -11.39 -8.57
N ALA A 237 -6.63 -12.53 -7.90
CA ALA A 237 -7.21 -12.71 -6.56
C ALA A 237 -6.44 -11.96 -5.46
N SER A 238 -5.35 -11.27 -5.82
CA SER A 238 -4.72 -10.23 -5.02
C SER A 238 -5.54 -8.92 -5.08
N PRO A 239 -5.45 -8.03 -4.08
CA PRO A 239 -6.08 -6.70 -4.17
C PRO A 239 -5.40 -5.76 -5.18
N SER A 240 -4.08 -5.84 -5.24
CA SER A 240 -3.22 -5.05 -6.11
C SER A 240 -1.94 -5.83 -6.44
N THR A 241 -1.17 -5.32 -7.41
CA THR A 241 0.24 -5.66 -7.57
C THR A 241 1.08 -4.40 -7.31
N PRO A 242 1.87 -4.38 -6.24
CA PRO A 242 2.88 -3.36 -6.03
C PRO A 242 4.02 -3.48 -7.04
N LEU A 243 4.33 -2.38 -7.71
CA LEU A 243 5.43 -2.23 -8.64
C LEU A 243 6.52 -1.41 -7.95
N LYS A 244 7.50 -2.11 -7.38
CA LYS A 244 8.49 -1.60 -6.43
C LYS A 244 9.88 -1.50 -7.04
N GLY A 245 10.79 -0.82 -6.33
CA GLY A 245 12.17 -0.70 -6.77
C GLY A 245 12.26 -0.05 -8.15
N ILE A 246 11.36 0.90 -8.42
CA ILE A 246 11.34 1.63 -9.68
C ILE A 246 12.64 2.41 -9.79
N ASN A 247 13.45 2.01 -10.77
CA ASN A 247 14.75 2.60 -11.05
C ASN A 247 14.75 3.12 -12.50
N LEU A 248 14.85 4.43 -12.64
CA LEU A 248 14.73 5.15 -13.90
C LEU A 248 15.93 6.08 -14.08
N LEU A 249 16.66 5.89 -15.19
CA LEU A 249 17.80 6.71 -15.59
C LEU A 249 17.51 7.41 -16.91
N VAL A 250 17.64 8.74 -16.93
CA VAL A 250 17.67 9.53 -18.17
C VAL A 250 19.10 9.97 -18.41
N GLY A 251 19.72 9.49 -19.49
CA GLY A 251 21.16 9.56 -19.64
C GLY A 251 21.87 8.83 -18.49
N ALA A 252 22.73 9.54 -17.76
CA ALA A 252 23.50 8.98 -16.63
C ALA A 252 22.94 9.37 -15.25
N SER A 253 21.77 10.04 -15.18
CA SER A 253 21.23 10.55 -13.92
C SER A 253 19.80 10.09 -13.65
N HIS A 254 19.47 10.07 -12.35
CA HIS A 254 18.11 9.85 -11.86
C HIS A 254 17.34 11.18 -11.90
N PRO A 255 16.25 11.28 -12.69
CA PRO A 255 15.45 12.49 -12.76
C PRO A 255 14.52 12.63 -11.55
N SER A 256 13.99 13.83 -11.34
CA SER A 256 12.80 13.99 -10.48
C SER A 256 11.58 13.45 -11.21
N VAL A 257 10.88 12.49 -10.60
CA VAL A 257 9.70 11.85 -11.20
C VAL A 257 8.46 12.31 -10.46
N SER A 258 7.38 12.54 -11.21
CA SER A 258 6.05 12.76 -10.67
C SER A 258 5.07 11.94 -11.50
N TRP A 259 4.76 10.73 -11.03
CA TRP A 259 3.84 9.84 -11.70
C TRP A 259 2.44 10.43 -11.74
N THR A 260 1.84 10.46 -12.92
CA THR A 260 0.45 10.88 -13.11
C THR A 260 -0.44 9.63 -13.23
N PRO A 261 -1.28 9.32 -12.24
CA PRO A 261 -2.19 8.19 -12.31
C PRO A 261 -3.38 8.49 -13.24
N VAL A 262 -3.82 7.48 -13.97
CA VAL A 262 -5.01 7.51 -14.83
C VAL A 262 -5.83 6.25 -14.56
N ASN A 263 -7.06 6.44 -14.12
CA ASN A 263 -7.98 5.38 -13.71
C ASN A 263 -9.20 5.36 -14.64
N ARG A 264 -9.07 4.74 -15.83
CA ARG A 264 -10.13 4.79 -16.87
C ARG A 264 -11.31 3.89 -16.54
N VAL A 265 -11.04 2.76 -15.89
CA VAL A 265 -12.03 1.76 -15.50
C VAL A 265 -11.89 1.58 -13.99
N THR A 266 -12.99 1.71 -13.26
CA THR A 266 -13.01 1.66 -11.79
C THR A 266 -14.15 0.78 -11.24
N ASP A 267 -14.83 0.02 -12.11
CA ASP A 267 -16.04 -0.75 -11.80
C ASP A 267 -15.85 -1.74 -10.63
N CYS A 268 -14.66 -2.33 -10.52
CA CYS A 268 -14.30 -3.24 -9.45
C CYS A 268 -13.55 -2.53 -8.32
N GLY A 269 -13.13 -1.27 -8.52
CA GLY A 269 -12.24 -0.49 -7.67
C GLY A 269 -10.80 -0.43 -8.14
N GLN A 270 -10.56 -0.68 -9.43
CA GLN A 270 -9.26 -0.54 -10.03
C GLN A 270 -8.79 0.91 -9.92
N HIS A 271 -7.55 1.11 -9.51
CA HIS A 271 -6.89 2.42 -9.54
C HIS A 271 -5.37 2.23 -9.49
N ALA A 272 -4.61 3.21 -9.97
CA ALA A 272 -3.19 3.32 -9.72
C ALA A 272 -2.96 4.22 -8.50
N ALA A 273 -2.14 3.76 -7.56
CA ALA A 273 -1.74 4.53 -6.38
C ALA A 273 -0.23 4.80 -6.43
N VAL A 274 0.17 6.07 -6.40
CA VAL A 274 1.58 6.46 -6.35
C VAL A 274 2.01 6.43 -4.88
N VAL A 275 2.85 5.46 -4.51
CA VAL A 275 3.36 5.29 -3.15
C VAL A 275 4.65 6.08 -2.96
N SER A 276 5.54 6.06 -3.95
CA SER A 276 6.80 6.79 -3.95
C SER A 276 7.16 7.28 -5.35
N ASN A 277 7.48 8.57 -5.46
CA ASN A 277 7.95 9.23 -6.66
C ASN A 277 9.49 9.17 -6.83
N SER A 278 10.19 8.36 -6.02
CA SER A 278 11.63 8.15 -6.19
C SER A 278 11.94 7.51 -7.55
N SER A 279 13.00 7.95 -8.21
CA SER A 279 13.51 7.35 -9.45
C SER A 279 14.64 6.34 -9.23
N VAL A 280 14.98 6.07 -7.97
CA VAL A 280 16.00 5.07 -7.57
C VAL A 280 15.32 3.85 -6.92
N GLU A 281 14.28 4.09 -6.13
CA GLU A 281 13.54 3.09 -5.36
C GLU A 281 12.05 3.51 -5.28
N GLY A 282 11.45 3.84 -6.42
CA GLY A 282 10.04 4.26 -6.48
C GLY A 282 9.06 3.11 -6.30
N GLU A 283 7.78 3.45 -6.09
CA GLU A 283 6.70 2.48 -5.96
C GLU A 283 5.37 3.02 -6.50
N VAL A 284 4.72 2.23 -7.36
CA VAL A 284 3.38 2.43 -7.88
C VAL A 284 2.58 1.15 -7.69
N ASP A 285 1.39 1.23 -7.12
CA ASP A 285 0.53 0.06 -6.94
C ASP A 285 -0.60 0.07 -7.96
N LEU A 286 -0.78 -1.06 -8.66
CA LEU A 286 -1.92 -1.26 -9.56
C LEU A 286 -3.00 -2.09 -8.86
N TRP A 287 -4.11 -1.46 -8.52
CA TRP A 287 -5.23 -2.09 -7.83
C TRP A 287 -6.21 -2.70 -8.83
N TYR A 288 -6.72 -3.87 -8.47
CA TYR A 288 -7.68 -4.66 -9.26
C TYR A 288 -9.10 -4.55 -8.76
N ARG A 289 -9.23 -4.25 -7.47
CA ARG A 289 -10.52 -4.20 -6.81
C ARG A 289 -10.47 -3.29 -5.59
N THR A 290 -11.62 -2.76 -5.24
CA THR A 290 -11.85 -2.09 -3.97
C THR A 290 -11.61 -3.12 -2.90
N VAL A 291 -10.69 -2.82 -2.00
CA VAL A 291 -10.57 -3.60 -0.79
C VAL A 291 -11.40 -2.89 0.26
N THR A 292 -12.60 -3.41 0.45
CA THR A 292 -13.47 -3.02 1.57
C THR A 292 -13.00 -3.79 2.79
N GLY A 293 -12.84 -3.08 3.91
CA GLY A 293 -12.32 -3.69 5.11
C GLY A 293 -11.38 -2.79 5.89
N THR A 294 -11.26 -3.12 7.16
CA THR A 294 -10.40 -2.45 8.12
C THR A 294 -8.98 -3.01 8.02
N LYS A 295 -8.00 -2.16 7.76
CA LYS A 295 -6.58 -2.49 7.89
C LYS A 295 -6.12 -2.37 9.34
N SER A 296 -6.56 -1.32 10.03
CA SER A 296 -6.24 -1.11 11.44
C SER A 296 -7.24 -0.17 12.13
N LEU A 297 -7.28 -0.22 13.45
CA LEU A 297 -8.17 0.53 14.32
C LEU A 297 -7.41 1.28 15.41
N SER A 298 -8.00 2.38 15.86
CA SER A 298 -7.58 3.10 17.04
C SER A 298 -8.77 3.77 17.71
N VAL A 299 -8.69 3.95 19.02
CA VAL A 299 -9.80 4.40 19.84
C VAL A 299 -9.33 5.47 20.81
N ALA A 300 -10.18 6.47 21.06
CA ALA A 300 -9.99 7.45 22.11
C ALA A 300 -11.34 7.86 22.71
N ARG A 301 -11.30 8.45 23.90
CA ARG A 301 -12.47 9.06 24.52
C ARG A 301 -12.65 10.49 24.02
N LEU A 302 -13.88 10.85 23.71
CA LEU A 302 -14.33 12.23 23.55
C LEU A 302 -14.44 12.89 24.91
N SER A 303 -14.43 14.23 24.92
CA SER A 303 -14.53 15.03 26.15
C SER A 303 -15.82 14.77 26.94
N ASP A 304 -16.87 14.25 26.28
CA ASP A 304 -18.16 13.89 26.88
C ASP A 304 -18.25 12.43 27.34
N GLY A 305 -17.13 11.69 27.32
CA GLY A 305 -17.03 10.30 27.78
C GLY A 305 -17.36 9.24 26.73
N ARG A 306 -17.91 9.62 25.56
CA ARG A 306 -18.16 8.67 24.47
C ARG A 306 -16.86 8.18 23.85
N LEU A 307 -16.86 6.97 23.29
CA LEU A 307 -15.75 6.49 22.48
C LEU A 307 -15.90 6.95 21.03
N GLN A 308 -14.78 7.38 20.44
CA GLN A 308 -14.61 7.54 19.00
C GLN A 308 -13.55 6.55 18.52
N LEU A 309 -13.85 5.89 17.41
CA LEU A 309 -13.02 4.91 16.74
C LEU A 309 -12.60 5.49 15.38
N TRP A 310 -11.33 5.30 15.03
CA TRP A 310 -10.80 5.59 13.71
C TRP A 310 -10.34 4.29 13.06
N GLY A 311 -10.65 4.14 11.78
CA GLY A 311 -10.28 2.97 10.99
C GLY A 311 -9.54 3.39 9.73
N LEU A 312 -8.36 2.82 9.51
CA LEU A 312 -7.70 2.88 8.21
C LEU A 312 -8.27 1.76 7.35
N GLY A 313 -8.92 2.11 6.25
CA GLY A 313 -9.42 1.15 5.28
C GLY A 313 -8.28 0.44 4.55
N GLN A 314 -8.53 -0.76 4.05
CA GLN A 314 -7.58 -1.45 3.16
C GLN A 314 -7.39 -0.71 1.83
N ASN A 315 -8.33 0.17 1.47
CA ASN A 315 -8.21 1.16 0.40
C ASN A 315 -7.30 2.38 0.74
N GLY A 316 -6.68 2.40 1.92
CA GLY A 316 -5.85 3.51 2.37
C GLY A 316 -6.62 4.77 2.79
N SER A 317 -7.95 4.78 2.78
CA SER A 317 -8.75 5.90 3.27
C SER A 317 -8.95 5.83 4.79
N LEU A 318 -9.01 7.00 5.44
CA LEU A 318 -9.25 7.09 6.87
C LEU A 318 -10.74 7.34 7.13
N TYR A 319 -11.29 6.66 8.12
CA TYR A 319 -12.69 6.75 8.52
C TYR A 319 -12.80 6.94 10.03
N SER A 320 -13.93 7.48 10.48
CA SER A 320 -14.24 7.55 11.90
C SER A 320 -15.72 7.29 12.19
N CYS A 321 -16.00 6.70 13.36
CA CYS A 321 -17.34 6.54 13.92
C CYS A 321 -17.27 6.70 15.43
N TRP A 322 -18.41 6.96 16.09
CA TRP A 322 -18.45 7.17 17.54
C TRP A 322 -19.71 6.59 18.15
N LYS A 323 -19.70 6.33 19.46
CA LYS A 323 -20.94 5.97 20.17
C LYS A 323 -21.92 7.14 20.16
N THR A 324 -23.21 6.84 19.99
CA THR A 324 -24.26 7.87 19.96
C THR A 324 -24.51 8.48 21.33
N THR A 325 -24.27 7.73 22.42
CA THR A 325 -24.36 8.21 23.81
C THR A 325 -23.27 7.56 24.68
N THR A 326 -23.14 7.98 25.93
CA THR A 326 -22.24 7.36 26.91
C THR A 326 -22.72 6.00 27.40
N ASN A 327 -23.97 5.62 27.09
CA ASN A 327 -24.47 4.29 27.43
C ASN A 327 -23.57 3.22 26.78
N PRO A 328 -22.97 2.31 27.57
CA PRO A 328 -22.14 1.22 27.06
C PRO A 328 -22.80 0.36 25.97
N SER A 329 -24.13 0.25 25.97
CA SER A 329 -24.89 -0.51 24.97
C SER A 329 -25.37 0.37 23.80
N ALA A 330 -25.02 1.65 23.76
CA ALA A 330 -25.41 2.55 22.69
C ALA A 330 -24.85 2.09 21.34
N PRO A 331 -25.61 2.25 20.25
CA PRO A 331 -25.11 1.98 18.92
C PRO A 331 -23.97 2.94 18.56
N TRP A 332 -23.15 2.50 17.62
CA TRP A 332 -22.18 3.36 16.94
C TRP A 332 -22.88 4.09 15.78
N THR A 333 -22.39 5.29 15.45
CA THR A 333 -22.75 5.92 14.17
C THR A 333 -22.23 5.07 13.01
N THR A 334 -22.79 5.29 11.82
CA THR A 334 -22.16 4.80 10.60
C THR A 334 -20.76 5.39 10.46
N TRP A 335 -19.86 4.66 9.79
CA TRP A 335 -18.56 5.19 9.42
C TRP A 335 -18.73 6.38 8.50
N GLY A 336 -18.02 7.47 8.82
CA GLY A 336 -17.86 8.62 7.94
C GLY A 336 -16.40 8.74 7.52
N THR A 337 -16.17 9.26 6.31
CA THR A 337 -14.81 9.60 5.85
C THR A 337 -14.18 10.62 6.79
N PHE A 338 -12.91 10.39 7.14
CA PHE A 338 -12.08 11.34 7.87
C PHE A 338 -11.08 11.98 6.91
N PRO A 339 -10.70 13.26 7.09
CA PRO A 339 -9.73 13.93 6.21
C PRO A 339 -8.46 13.11 5.99
N ALA A 340 -8.06 12.94 4.72
CA ALA A 340 -6.82 12.25 4.37
C ALA A 340 -5.58 13.08 4.74
N LEU A 341 -4.48 12.38 5.02
CA LEU A 341 -3.17 13.00 5.23
C LEU A 341 -2.61 13.53 3.91
N PRO A 342 -1.84 14.63 3.94
CA PRO A 342 -1.02 15.03 2.79
C PRO A 342 -0.06 13.90 2.37
N GLY A 343 -0.05 13.55 1.09
CA GLY A 343 0.75 12.43 0.57
C GLY A 343 0.15 11.03 0.81
N GLY A 344 -1.14 10.94 1.17
CA GLY A 344 -1.84 9.67 1.41
C GLY A 344 -1.68 9.13 2.82
N ASN A 345 -2.44 8.11 3.22
CA ASN A 345 -2.39 7.56 4.58
C ASN A 345 -1.50 6.31 4.63
N GLY A 346 -0.51 6.28 5.52
CA GLY A 346 0.47 5.19 5.63
C GLY A 346 0.24 4.27 6.83
N GLN A 347 0.00 4.83 8.02
CA GLN A 347 -0.25 4.08 9.26
C GLN A 347 -1.33 4.71 10.15
N VAL A 348 -1.77 3.93 11.14
CA VAL A 348 -2.93 4.15 12.03
C VAL A 348 -2.86 5.50 12.77
N PRO A 349 -3.98 6.19 12.97
CA PRO A 349 -4.05 7.26 13.95
C PRO A 349 -3.85 6.68 15.36
N HIS A 350 -3.01 7.27 16.21
CA HIS A 350 -2.99 7.01 17.65
C HIS A 350 -3.70 8.15 18.35
N GLY A 351 -4.76 7.85 19.09
CA GLY A 351 -5.50 8.85 19.86
C GLY A 351 -4.92 9.04 21.26
N GLY A 352 -4.68 10.28 21.64
CA GLY A 352 -4.38 10.67 23.02
C GLY A 352 -5.25 11.85 23.44
N ASN A 353 -5.62 11.92 24.71
CA ASN A 353 -6.33 13.08 25.24
C ASN A 353 -5.31 14.12 25.72
N ILE A 354 -5.42 15.35 25.20
CA ILE A 354 -4.62 16.47 25.70
C ILE A 354 -5.15 16.93 27.07
N SER A 355 -4.50 17.92 27.69
CA SER A 355 -4.75 18.32 29.07
C SER A 355 -6.20 18.70 29.36
N ASP A 356 -6.90 19.31 28.39
CA ASP A 356 -8.32 19.68 28.44
C ASP A 356 -9.30 18.57 27.99
N HIS A 357 -8.82 17.33 27.90
CA HIS A 357 -9.57 16.13 27.50
C HIS A 357 -9.98 16.04 26.03
N ARG A 358 -9.66 17.03 25.19
CA ARG A 358 -9.89 16.88 23.75
C ARG A 358 -9.03 15.73 23.18
N PRO A 359 -9.54 14.95 22.22
CA PRO A 359 -8.71 14.00 21.51
C PRO A 359 -7.78 14.73 20.53
N GLN A 360 -6.50 14.35 20.56
CA GLN A 360 -5.49 14.62 19.54
C GLN A 360 -5.08 13.28 18.92
N ILE A 361 -5.08 13.23 17.59
CA ILE A 361 -4.71 12.03 16.84
C ILE A 361 -3.39 12.26 16.10
N PHE A 362 -2.58 11.21 16.01
CA PHE A 362 -1.29 11.19 15.33
C PHE A 362 -1.26 10.10 14.28
N ALA A 363 -0.98 10.41 13.03
CA ALA A 363 -0.94 9.44 11.94
C ALA A 363 0.26 9.70 11.03
N THR A 364 0.72 8.69 10.29
CA THR A 364 1.80 8.86 9.31
C THR A 364 1.31 8.60 7.91
N ASN A 365 1.86 9.33 6.94
CA ASN A 365 1.61 9.10 5.52
C ASN A 365 2.49 7.95 4.97
N GLY A 366 2.38 7.64 3.68
CA GLY A 366 3.15 6.56 3.04
C GLY A 366 4.67 6.70 3.15
N SER A 367 5.19 7.93 3.25
CA SER A 367 6.61 8.22 3.45
C SER A 367 7.06 8.22 4.92
N GLY A 368 6.15 7.93 5.86
CA GLY A 368 6.42 7.95 7.30
C GLY A 368 6.48 9.35 7.90
N THR A 369 6.04 10.39 7.19
CA THR A 369 5.91 11.74 7.77
C THR A 369 4.77 11.72 8.79
N LEU A 370 5.06 12.16 10.01
CA LEU A 370 4.10 12.22 11.09
C LEU A 370 3.25 13.50 11.00
N TYR A 371 1.94 13.35 11.13
CA TYR A 371 0.97 14.44 11.19
C TYR A 371 0.15 14.33 12.47
N SER A 372 -0.38 15.47 12.92
CA SER A 372 -1.34 15.50 14.02
C SER A 372 -2.52 16.43 13.71
N CYS A 373 -3.68 16.11 14.29
CA CYS A 373 -4.81 17.03 14.37
C CYS A 373 -5.60 16.78 15.67
N TRP A 374 -6.40 17.75 16.09
CA TRP A 374 -7.17 17.67 17.34
C TRP A 374 -8.51 18.38 17.22
N LYS A 375 -9.43 18.10 18.13
CA LYS A 375 -10.72 18.80 18.22
C LYS A 375 -10.52 20.29 18.53
N GLN A 376 -11.23 21.18 17.85
CA GLN A 376 -11.09 22.64 18.03
C GLN A 376 -11.59 23.14 19.38
N SER A 377 -12.58 22.48 19.99
CA SER A 377 -13.08 22.81 21.33
C SER A 377 -13.38 21.54 22.13
N THR A 378 -13.76 21.70 23.40
CA THR A 378 -14.16 20.60 24.28
C THR A 378 -15.53 20.02 23.92
N ASP A 379 -16.28 20.66 23.04
CA ASP A 379 -17.50 20.09 22.47
C ASP A 379 -17.14 18.86 21.63
N ALA A 380 -17.70 17.70 21.99
CA ALA A 380 -17.45 16.45 21.30
C ALA A 380 -17.87 16.48 19.82
N SER A 381 -18.79 17.37 19.44
CA SER A 381 -19.22 17.61 18.06
C SER A 381 -18.35 18.62 17.30
N SER A 382 -17.38 19.28 17.95
CA SER A 382 -16.56 20.32 17.31
C SER A 382 -15.82 19.78 16.07
N ALA A 383 -15.52 20.68 15.14
CA ALA A 383 -14.65 20.34 14.01
C ALA A 383 -13.23 19.96 14.50
N TRP A 384 -12.49 19.28 13.63
CA TRP A 384 -11.06 19.01 13.79
C TRP A 384 -10.25 20.16 13.21
N THR A 385 -9.05 20.38 13.73
CA THR A 385 -8.06 21.18 13.03
C THR A 385 -7.64 20.50 11.73
N ALA A 386 -7.09 21.26 10.79
CA ALA A 386 -6.39 20.66 9.65
C ALA A 386 -5.22 19.80 10.15
N TRP A 387 -4.82 18.80 9.35
CA TRP A 387 -3.58 18.06 9.58
C TRP A 387 -2.39 18.99 9.55
N SER A 388 -1.63 19.05 10.64
CA SER A 388 -0.34 19.74 10.68
C SER A 388 0.80 18.71 10.68
N PRO A 389 1.87 18.93 9.90
CA PRO A 389 3.04 18.09 9.98
C PRO A 389 3.70 18.25 11.36
N PHE A 390 4.18 17.14 11.90
CA PHE A 390 5.01 17.11 13.09
C PHE A 390 6.49 17.22 12.67
N GLU A 391 7.36 17.68 13.56
CA GLU A 391 8.80 17.67 13.31
C GLU A 391 9.27 16.25 12.99
N ALA A 392 10.11 16.09 11.96
CA ALA A 392 10.61 14.79 11.54
C ALA A 392 11.39 14.12 12.68
N ILE A 393 11.14 12.83 12.89
CA ILE A 393 11.92 12.06 13.86
C ILE A 393 13.33 11.82 13.31
N PRO A 394 14.36 11.75 14.17
CA PRO A 394 15.70 11.44 13.70
C PRO A 394 15.79 10.05 13.04
N GLY A 395 16.54 9.97 11.95
CA GLY A 395 16.78 8.71 11.24
C GLY A 395 15.68 8.26 10.26
N GLY A 396 14.71 9.12 9.93
CA GLY A 396 13.76 8.89 8.83
C GLY A 396 12.29 8.98 9.24
N GLY A 397 11.40 8.41 8.43
CA GLY A 397 9.95 8.40 8.70
C GLY A 397 9.57 7.51 9.88
N ALA A 398 8.51 7.90 10.60
CA ALA A 398 7.89 7.13 11.67
C ALA A 398 7.03 6.00 11.10
N HIS A 399 7.18 4.77 11.62
CA HIS A 399 6.33 3.63 11.25
C HIS A 399 5.49 3.08 12.42
N ALA A 400 5.81 3.44 13.67
CA ALA A 400 5.04 3.07 14.85
C ALA A 400 4.97 4.26 15.81
N VAL A 401 3.80 4.51 16.39
CA VAL A 401 3.55 5.67 17.25
C VAL A 401 2.77 5.23 18.49
N ALA A 402 2.95 5.91 19.61
CA ALA A 402 2.09 5.79 20.78
C ALA A 402 2.04 7.12 21.54
N ALA A 403 0.87 7.49 22.04
CA ALA A 403 0.69 8.72 22.83
C ALA A 403 0.03 8.39 24.17
N GLY A 404 0.55 8.97 25.25
CA GLY A 404 0.05 8.74 26.61
C GLY A 404 -0.02 10.04 27.41
N ARG A 405 -1.11 10.22 28.16
CA ARG A 405 -1.30 11.38 29.04
C ARG A 405 -0.59 11.13 30.37
N LEU A 406 0.35 12.00 30.71
CA LEU A 406 1.07 12.00 31.97
C LEU A 406 0.12 12.34 33.15
N PRO A 407 0.51 12.02 34.40
CA PRO A 407 -0.30 12.32 35.59
C PRO A 407 -0.74 13.79 35.71
N ASP A 408 0.11 14.72 35.31
CA ASP A 408 -0.19 16.17 35.28
C ASP A 408 -1.06 16.63 34.11
N GLY A 409 -1.34 15.73 33.16
CA GLY A 409 -2.15 16.00 31.97
C GLY A 409 -1.38 16.42 30.72
N GLN A 410 -0.05 16.54 30.79
CA GLN A 410 0.77 16.72 29.59
C GLN A 410 0.69 15.48 28.71
N LEU A 411 0.72 15.66 27.39
CA LEU A 411 0.74 14.55 26.44
C LEU A 411 2.19 14.22 26.08
N GLN A 412 2.57 12.95 26.21
CA GLN A 412 3.87 12.43 25.78
C GLN A 412 3.69 11.52 24.57
N LEU A 413 4.55 11.69 23.57
CA LEU A 413 4.54 10.97 22.30
C LEU A 413 5.81 10.13 22.16
N PHE A 414 5.65 8.95 21.60
CA PHE A 414 6.71 8.01 21.26
C PHE A 414 6.57 7.62 19.79
N ALA A 415 7.68 7.56 19.07
CA ALA A 415 7.70 7.14 17.67
C ALA A 415 8.95 6.31 17.37
N ALA A 416 8.78 5.25 16.57
CA ALA A 416 9.89 4.46 16.04
C ALA A 416 10.16 4.82 14.57
N ASN A 417 11.42 5.05 14.22
CA ASN A 417 11.85 5.25 12.84
C ASN A 417 11.97 3.93 12.07
N ALA A 418 12.19 3.97 10.75
CA ALA A 418 12.29 2.78 9.89
C ALA A 418 13.28 1.69 10.37
N ALA A 419 14.31 2.05 11.15
CA ALA A 419 15.26 1.10 11.74
C ALA A 419 14.77 0.48 13.07
N GLY A 420 13.60 0.90 13.56
CA GLY A 420 13.03 0.50 14.83
C GLY A 420 13.67 1.19 16.04
N THR A 421 14.33 2.34 15.87
CA THR A 421 14.86 3.17 16.96
C THR A 421 13.76 4.10 17.47
N VAL A 422 13.56 4.13 18.80
CA VAL A 422 12.47 4.90 19.42
C VAL A 422 12.95 6.28 19.88
N TYR A 423 12.14 7.28 19.61
CA TYR A 423 12.30 8.66 20.07
C TYR A 423 11.06 9.10 20.84
N THR A 424 11.23 10.08 21.74
CA THR A 424 10.13 10.67 22.50
C THR A 424 10.21 12.19 22.55
N CYS A 425 9.04 12.82 22.60
CA CYS A 425 8.83 14.23 22.89
C CYS A 425 7.54 14.40 23.71
N TRP A 426 7.35 15.56 24.33
CA TRP A 426 6.14 15.86 25.11
C TRP A 426 5.75 17.33 24.94
N LYS A 427 4.51 17.67 25.27
CA LYS A 427 4.12 19.09 25.40
C LYS A 427 4.94 19.75 26.50
N SER A 428 5.40 20.98 26.28
CA SER A 428 6.29 21.67 27.22
C SER A 428 5.59 22.15 28.50
N THR A 429 4.26 22.27 28.46
CA THR A 429 3.41 22.59 29.60
C THR A 429 2.07 21.85 29.50
N THR A 430 1.22 21.99 30.52
CA THR A 430 -0.16 21.51 30.51
C THR A 430 -1.10 22.39 29.68
N ASP A 431 -0.63 23.44 29.01
CA ASP A 431 -1.45 24.20 28.07
C ASP A 431 -1.81 23.31 26.85
N PRO A 432 -3.10 23.15 26.50
CA PRO A 432 -3.50 22.41 25.31
C PRO A 432 -2.84 22.87 24.00
N SER A 433 -2.40 24.13 23.94
CA SER A 433 -1.71 24.75 22.80
C SER A 433 -0.18 24.80 22.94
N ALA A 434 0.38 24.26 24.03
CA ALA A 434 1.82 24.25 24.27
C ALA A 434 2.59 23.61 23.10
N SER A 435 3.74 24.20 22.79
CA SER A 435 4.72 23.61 21.87
C SER A 435 5.21 22.27 22.39
N TRP A 436 5.66 21.41 21.47
CA TRP A 436 6.34 20.18 21.81
C TRP A 436 7.82 20.45 22.09
N THR A 437 8.41 19.65 22.97
CA THR A 437 9.88 19.57 23.08
C THR A 437 10.49 19.00 21.81
N ALA A 438 11.77 19.25 21.59
CA ALA A 438 12.53 18.54 20.56
C ALA A 438 12.50 17.02 20.81
N TRP A 439 12.60 16.24 19.73
CA TRP A 439 12.75 14.80 19.81
C TRP A 439 14.04 14.41 20.53
N SER A 440 13.93 13.43 21.43
CA SER A 440 15.06 12.85 22.16
C SER A 440 15.06 11.33 21.99
N ALA A 441 16.24 10.72 21.94
CA ALA A 441 16.37 9.27 21.85
C ALA A 441 15.80 8.59 23.10
N PHE A 442 14.99 7.55 22.90
CA PHE A 442 14.37 6.79 23.97
C PHE A 442 14.94 5.36 24.01
N ASN A 443 16.01 5.18 24.78
CA ASN A 443 16.80 3.94 24.82
C ASN A 443 16.30 2.93 25.88
N ASN A 444 15.12 3.17 26.44
CA ASN A 444 14.54 2.34 27.51
C ASN A 444 13.73 1.16 26.97
N VAL A 445 13.69 0.96 25.66
CA VAL A 445 13.15 -0.23 24.99
C VAL A 445 14.21 -0.76 24.03
N GLY A 446 14.11 -2.05 23.65
CA GLY A 446 15.06 -2.67 22.73
C GLY A 446 15.06 -2.02 21.34
N SER A 447 15.95 -2.48 20.46
CA SER A 447 16.01 -2.05 19.05
C SER A 447 15.08 -2.85 18.15
N GLY A 448 14.89 -2.37 16.91
CA GLY A 448 14.06 -3.05 15.91
C GLY A 448 12.58 -3.04 16.26
N VAL A 449 12.12 -2.02 16.99
CA VAL A 449 10.72 -1.88 17.42
C VAL A 449 9.81 -1.79 16.19
N THR A 450 8.78 -2.63 16.14
CA THR A 450 7.75 -2.66 15.10
C THR A 450 6.41 -2.12 15.59
N GLN A 451 6.15 -2.18 16.91
CA GLN A 451 4.92 -1.65 17.50
C GLN A 451 5.13 -1.12 18.92
N LEU A 452 4.34 -0.09 19.26
CA LEU A 452 4.30 0.52 20.58
C LEU A 452 2.87 0.49 21.14
N ALA A 453 2.76 0.34 22.47
CA ALA A 453 1.52 0.56 23.20
C ALA A 453 1.85 1.17 24.57
N ILE A 454 1.04 2.14 25.01
CA ILE A 454 1.25 2.87 26.26
C ILE A 454 -0.06 2.99 27.03
N GLY A 455 0.01 2.94 28.37
CA GLY A 455 -1.17 3.11 29.21
C GLY A 455 -0.82 3.41 30.67
N PRO A 456 -1.80 3.91 31.44
CA PRO A 456 -1.61 4.27 32.84
C PRO A 456 -1.67 3.04 33.76
N LEU A 457 -0.68 2.93 34.64
CA LEU A 457 -0.74 2.08 35.83
C LEU A 457 -1.83 2.57 36.79
N SER A 458 -2.18 1.74 37.78
CA SER A 458 -3.22 2.04 38.76
C SER A 458 -2.98 3.32 39.58
N ASP A 459 -1.71 3.70 39.75
CA ASP A 459 -1.24 4.92 40.41
C ASP A 459 -1.05 6.11 39.46
N GLY A 460 -1.40 5.97 38.17
CA GLY A 460 -1.33 7.01 37.14
C GLY A 460 -0.01 7.10 36.37
N ARG A 461 1.06 6.39 36.80
CA ARG A 461 2.32 6.34 36.06
C ARG A 461 2.12 5.71 34.69
N LEU A 462 2.81 6.18 33.65
CA LEU A 462 2.75 5.53 32.34
C LEU A 462 3.65 4.29 32.29
N GLN A 463 3.15 3.23 31.67
CA GLN A 463 3.92 2.05 31.27
C GLN A 463 3.88 1.89 29.75
N LEU A 464 5.05 1.73 29.15
CA LEU A 464 5.24 1.51 27.71
C LEU A 464 5.58 0.04 27.45
N PHE A 465 5.07 -0.48 26.35
CA PHE A 465 5.40 -1.77 25.79
C PHE A 465 5.84 -1.60 24.34
N ALA A 466 6.87 -2.33 23.95
CA ALA A 466 7.40 -2.34 22.59
C ALA A 466 7.57 -3.77 22.09
N ILE A 467 7.04 -4.06 20.90
CA ILE A 467 7.30 -5.29 20.15
C ILE A 467 8.45 -5.01 19.19
N ASN A 468 9.42 -5.92 19.07
CA ASN A 468 10.45 -5.86 18.03
C ASN A 468 10.16 -6.77 16.83
N SER A 469 10.97 -6.67 15.77
CA SER A 469 10.83 -7.47 14.55
C SER A 469 10.94 -8.98 14.76
N GLY A 470 11.54 -9.43 15.87
CA GLY A 470 11.59 -10.84 16.29
C GLY A 470 10.38 -11.30 17.12
N GLY A 471 9.42 -10.41 17.39
CA GLY A 471 8.22 -10.70 18.19
C GLY A 471 8.45 -10.69 19.71
N SER A 472 9.60 -10.23 20.19
CA SER A 472 9.85 -10.06 21.62
C SER A 472 9.18 -8.78 22.13
N ILE A 473 8.58 -8.87 23.33
CA ILE A 473 7.98 -7.74 24.02
C ILE A 473 8.97 -7.22 25.06
N SER A 474 9.23 -5.91 25.07
CA SER A 474 9.94 -5.21 26.14
C SER A 474 9.02 -4.20 26.83
N SER A 475 9.28 -3.91 28.10
CA SER A 475 8.50 -2.93 28.86
C SER A 475 9.36 -2.09 29.81
N CYS A 476 8.93 -0.84 29.99
CA CYS A 476 9.45 0.11 30.97
C CYS A 476 8.31 1.02 31.47
N TRP A 477 8.52 1.69 32.61
CA TRP A 477 7.52 2.58 33.20
C TRP A 477 8.17 3.80 33.86
N LYS A 478 7.39 4.85 34.11
CA LYS A 478 7.83 6.01 34.90
C LYS A 478 8.23 5.58 36.31
N ALA A 479 9.40 6.00 36.80
CA ALA A 479 9.94 5.52 38.08
C ALA A 479 9.11 5.96 39.29
N THR A 480 8.51 7.15 39.24
CA THR A 480 7.64 7.69 40.29
C THR A 480 6.39 8.32 39.68
N THR A 481 5.45 8.75 40.52
CA THR A 481 4.22 9.46 40.10
C THR A 481 4.48 10.89 39.61
N ASP A 482 5.71 11.39 39.74
CA ASP A 482 6.11 12.64 39.09
C ASP A 482 6.15 12.43 37.57
N SER A 483 5.40 13.26 36.85
CA SER A 483 5.33 13.28 35.39
C SER A 483 6.70 13.43 34.72
N HIS A 484 7.65 14.09 35.38
CA HIS A 484 9.00 14.33 34.86
C HIS A 484 10.02 13.30 35.38
N SER A 485 9.58 12.29 36.14
CA SER A 485 10.47 11.23 36.58
C SER A 485 11.09 10.47 35.40
N ALA A 486 12.28 9.93 35.64
CA ALA A 486 12.96 9.04 34.71
C ALA A 486 12.12 7.79 34.42
N TRP A 487 12.34 7.18 33.26
CA TRP A 487 11.82 5.86 32.96
C TRP A 487 12.74 4.80 33.55
N THR A 488 12.19 3.68 34.01
CA THR A 488 12.99 2.51 34.37
C THR A 488 13.75 1.97 33.18
N SER A 489 14.84 1.24 33.41
CA SER A 489 15.48 0.45 32.37
C SER A 489 14.49 -0.51 31.73
N GLY A 490 14.60 -0.68 30.41
CA GLY A 490 13.81 -1.66 29.67
C GLY A 490 14.11 -3.08 30.14
N SER A 491 13.06 -3.87 30.30
CA SER A 491 13.19 -5.29 30.62
C SER A 491 12.38 -6.12 29.62
N ALA A 492 12.84 -7.35 29.37
CA ALA A 492 12.06 -8.30 28.60
C ALA A 492 10.76 -8.61 29.35
N PHE A 493 9.63 -8.49 28.65
CA PHE A 493 8.34 -8.91 29.17
C PHE A 493 8.13 -10.40 28.91
N SER A 494 7.19 -11.03 29.63
CA SER A 494 6.89 -12.45 29.44
C SER A 494 6.59 -12.77 27.96
N PRO A 495 7.27 -13.76 27.35
CA PRO A 495 7.14 -14.03 25.93
C PRO A 495 5.73 -14.51 25.58
N LEU A 496 5.21 -14.00 24.47
CA LEU A 496 3.94 -14.48 23.89
C LEU A 496 4.19 -15.80 23.14
N PRO A 497 3.32 -16.81 23.25
CA PRO A 497 3.42 -18.01 22.43
C PRO A 497 3.41 -17.69 20.92
N GLY A 498 4.51 -18.04 20.23
CA GLY A 498 4.70 -17.77 18.81
C GLY A 498 5.20 -16.36 18.46
N GLY A 499 5.59 -15.56 19.47
CA GLY A 499 6.03 -14.16 19.28
C GLY A 499 4.87 -13.20 19.08
N ALA A 500 5.00 -11.94 19.49
CA ALA A 500 3.97 -10.93 19.35
C ALA A 500 4.07 -10.21 18.00
N ALA A 501 2.93 -10.00 17.33
CA ALA A 501 2.82 -9.22 16.10
C ALA A 501 2.01 -7.94 16.31
N VAL A 502 0.92 -8.03 17.09
CA VAL A 502 0.10 -6.88 17.47
C VAL A 502 -0.19 -6.85 18.97
N ILE A 503 -0.27 -5.65 19.56
CA ILE A 503 -0.54 -5.41 20.98
C ILE A 503 -1.53 -4.26 21.20
N ALA A 504 -2.40 -4.39 22.19
CA ALA A 504 -3.27 -3.33 22.69
C ALA A 504 -3.40 -3.46 24.21
N MET A 505 -3.77 -2.38 24.90
CA MET A 505 -3.99 -2.42 26.34
C MET A 505 -5.12 -1.48 26.76
N ALA A 506 -5.74 -1.80 27.89
CA ALA A 506 -6.64 -0.89 28.58
C ALA A 506 -6.64 -1.21 30.09
N PRO A 507 -6.84 -0.23 30.97
CA PRO A 507 -7.10 -0.48 32.38
C PRO A 507 -8.44 -1.20 32.57
N LEU A 508 -8.49 -2.14 33.51
CA LEU A 508 -9.71 -2.72 34.04
C LEU A 508 -10.47 -1.68 34.88
N SER A 509 -11.72 -2.00 35.24
CA SER A 509 -12.56 -1.14 36.10
C SER A 509 -11.94 -0.85 37.47
N ASP A 510 -11.09 -1.74 37.97
CA ASP A 510 -10.29 -1.58 39.20
C ASP A 510 -8.90 -0.95 38.96
N ARG A 511 -8.67 -0.42 37.76
CA ARG A 511 -7.43 0.23 37.27
C ARG A 511 -6.21 -0.67 37.11
N ARG A 512 -6.33 -1.99 37.26
CA ARG A 512 -5.25 -2.90 36.85
C ARG A 512 -5.10 -2.87 35.33
N LEU A 513 -3.88 -2.86 34.80
CA LEU A 513 -3.69 -2.96 33.35
C LEU A 513 -3.99 -4.38 32.85
N GLN A 514 -4.73 -4.47 31.75
CA GLN A 514 -4.88 -5.69 30.96
C GLN A 514 -4.26 -5.47 29.57
N LEU A 515 -3.46 -6.44 29.15
CA LEU A 515 -2.73 -6.47 27.89
C LEU A 515 -3.33 -7.54 26.99
N PHE A 516 -3.46 -7.21 25.70
CA PHE A 516 -3.92 -8.11 24.65
C PHE A 516 -2.86 -8.15 23.57
N ALA A 517 -2.49 -9.34 23.10
CA ALA A 517 -1.53 -9.48 22.03
C ALA A 517 -1.88 -10.67 21.13
N ALA A 518 -1.66 -10.51 19.82
CA ALA A 518 -1.78 -11.61 18.88
C ALA A 518 -0.42 -11.93 18.24
N ASN A 519 -0.20 -13.21 17.96
CA ASN A 519 1.00 -13.68 17.27
C ASN A 519 0.85 -13.56 15.73
N PRO A 520 1.92 -13.81 14.93
CA PRO A 520 1.84 -13.73 13.47
C PRO A 520 0.82 -14.68 12.82
N ALA A 521 0.44 -15.78 13.50
CA ALA A 521 -0.63 -16.67 13.05
C ALA A 521 -2.05 -16.15 13.37
N GLY A 522 -2.14 -15.04 14.10
CA GLY A 522 -3.37 -14.38 14.51
C GLY A 522 -4.06 -14.99 15.72
N ALA A 523 -3.37 -15.82 16.50
CA ALA A 523 -3.89 -16.30 17.78
C ALA A 523 -3.80 -15.19 18.84
N LEU A 524 -4.92 -14.85 19.46
CA LEU A 524 -5.05 -13.79 20.45
C LEU A 524 -4.89 -14.32 21.88
N TYR A 525 -4.14 -13.60 22.70
CA TYR A 525 -3.91 -13.88 24.12
C TYR A 525 -4.14 -12.62 24.95
N SER A 526 -4.35 -12.82 26.25
CA SER A 526 -4.40 -11.72 27.22
C SER A 526 -3.67 -12.07 28.52
N CYS A 527 -3.17 -11.05 29.20
CA CYS A 527 -2.67 -11.13 30.57
C CYS A 527 -2.98 -9.82 31.31
N TRP A 528 -2.91 -9.81 32.65
CA TRP A 528 -3.23 -8.63 33.45
C TRP A 528 -2.42 -8.58 34.75
N LYS A 529 -2.31 -7.39 35.35
CA LYS A 529 -1.72 -7.21 36.70
C LYS A 529 -2.53 -7.98 37.75
N GLN A 530 -1.88 -8.77 38.61
CA GLN A 530 -2.56 -9.65 39.57
C GLN A 530 -3.37 -8.89 40.63
N THR A 531 -2.85 -7.75 41.11
CA THR A 531 -3.46 -6.91 42.14
C THR A 531 -3.48 -5.45 41.70
N THR A 532 -4.18 -4.58 42.45
CA THR A 532 -4.27 -3.13 42.18
C THR A 532 -2.98 -2.38 42.49
N ASP A 533 -2.00 -3.00 43.15
CA ASP A 533 -0.64 -2.48 43.26
C ASP A 533 0.00 -2.30 41.86
N SER A 534 0.51 -1.10 41.58
CA SER A 534 1.12 -0.78 40.28
C SER A 534 2.39 -1.60 40.00
N SER A 535 3.05 -2.10 41.05
CA SER A 535 4.21 -2.99 40.98
C SER A 535 3.86 -4.48 40.85
N ALA A 536 2.58 -4.84 40.94
CA ALA A 536 2.14 -6.24 40.94
C ALA A 536 2.69 -7.04 39.76
N HIS A 537 2.90 -8.33 39.98
CA HIS A 537 3.22 -9.27 38.91
C HIS A 537 2.06 -9.38 37.91
N TRP A 538 2.40 -9.77 36.69
CA TRP A 538 1.42 -10.09 35.66
C TRP A 538 0.98 -11.55 35.80
N THR A 539 -0.24 -11.86 35.39
CA THR A 539 -0.64 -13.23 35.13
C THR A 539 0.13 -13.80 33.94
N ALA A 540 0.18 -15.13 33.84
CA ALA A 540 0.65 -15.78 32.62
C ALA A 540 -0.28 -15.43 31.44
N TRP A 541 0.28 -15.44 30.23
CA TRP A 541 -0.53 -15.33 29.01
C TRP A 541 -1.53 -16.48 28.92
N SER A 542 -2.79 -16.14 28.71
CA SER A 542 -3.85 -17.11 28.43
C SER A 542 -4.47 -16.81 27.06
N ALA A 543 -4.83 -17.85 26.31
CA ALA A 543 -5.56 -17.68 25.06
C ALA A 543 -6.87 -16.91 25.30
N PHE A 544 -7.20 -15.99 24.41
CA PHE A 544 -8.40 -15.17 24.46
C PHE A 544 -9.30 -15.57 23.28
N ALA A 545 -10.10 -16.61 23.49
CA ALA A 545 -10.69 -17.41 22.41
C ALA A 545 -12.14 -17.85 22.69
N PRO A 546 -12.89 -18.24 21.63
CA PRO A 546 -12.50 -18.21 20.21
C PRO A 546 -12.74 -16.83 19.57
N VAL A 547 -11.69 -16.26 18.97
CA VAL A 547 -11.84 -15.14 18.03
C VAL A 547 -12.36 -15.68 16.69
N PRO A 548 -13.32 -15.04 16.02
CA PRO A 548 -13.92 -15.60 14.80
C PRO A 548 -12.95 -15.84 13.64
N GLN A 549 -11.91 -15.02 13.52
CA GLN A 549 -10.86 -15.12 12.50
C GLN A 549 -9.50 -14.68 13.08
N SER A 550 -8.41 -15.09 12.43
CA SER A 550 -7.04 -14.70 12.79
C SER A 550 -6.87 -13.19 12.89
N THR A 551 -6.42 -12.71 14.04
CA THR A 551 -6.23 -11.30 14.35
C THR A 551 -4.96 -10.73 13.69
N VAL A 552 -5.09 -9.64 12.94
CA VAL A 552 -3.99 -8.86 12.36
C VAL A 552 -3.93 -7.41 12.88
N GLY A 553 -4.91 -6.99 13.69
CA GLY A 553 -4.96 -5.66 14.29
C GLY A 553 -5.79 -5.65 15.56
N LEU A 554 -5.44 -4.80 16.52
CA LEU A 554 -6.09 -4.71 17.83
C LEU A 554 -6.26 -3.25 18.26
N ALA A 555 -7.38 -2.96 18.92
CA ALA A 555 -7.57 -1.74 19.68
C ALA A 555 -8.35 -2.06 20.96
N ALA A 556 -8.06 -1.36 22.06
CA ALA A 556 -8.76 -1.53 23.33
C ALA A 556 -9.02 -0.16 23.96
N GLY A 557 -10.20 0.02 24.56
CA GLY A 557 -10.58 1.27 25.19
C GLY A 557 -11.64 1.09 26.26
N ASN A 558 -11.78 2.09 27.14
CA ASN A 558 -12.72 2.05 28.26
C ASN A 558 -14.03 2.73 27.93
N LEU A 559 -15.14 2.00 28.09
CA LEU A 559 -16.50 2.52 28.14
C LEU A 559 -16.68 3.50 29.31
N GLU A 560 -17.78 4.25 29.32
CA GLU A 560 -18.03 5.27 30.34
C GLU A 560 -18.02 4.70 31.77
N ASP A 561 -18.53 3.48 31.92
CA ASP A 561 -18.60 2.74 33.19
C ASP A 561 -17.30 2.00 33.56
N GLY A 562 -16.20 2.26 32.85
CA GLY A 562 -14.87 1.68 33.12
C GLY A 562 -14.64 0.29 32.52
N ARG A 563 -15.66 -0.34 31.94
CA ARG A 563 -15.49 -1.64 31.25
C ARG A 563 -14.62 -1.50 30.01
N ILE A 564 -13.82 -2.53 29.73
CA ILE A 564 -13.04 -2.58 28.49
C ILE A 564 -13.95 -3.05 27.34
N GLN A 565 -13.87 -2.33 26.21
CA GLN A 565 -14.26 -2.83 24.90
C GLN A 565 -12.99 -3.10 24.07
N LEU A 566 -12.96 -4.25 23.42
CA LEU A 566 -11.85 -4.75 22.61
C LEU A 566 -12.32 -4.90 21.16
N TRP A 567 -11.47 -4.50 20.23
CA TRP A 567 -11.65 -4.71 18.80
C TRP A 567 -10.52 -5.56 18.24
N SER A 568 -10.89 -6.48 17.36
CA SER A 568 -9.97 -7.32 16.58
C SER A 568 -10.26 -7.13 15.10
N VAL A 569 -9.21 -6.94 14.31
CA VAL A 569 -9.27 -6.87 12.85
C VAL A 569 -8.72 -8.17 12.28
N ALA A 570 -9.45 -8.78 11.36
CA ALA A 570 -8.99 -9.98 10.64
C ALA A 570 -8.26 -9.63 9.35
N ALA A 571 -7.44 -10.56 8.84
CA ALA A 571 -6.75 -10.39 7.55
C ALA A 571 -7.70 -10.10 6.38
N SER A 572 -8.94 -10.58 6.47
CA SER A 572 -10.04 -10.31 5.54
C SER A 572 -10.49 -8.84 5.52
N GLY A 573 -10.06 -8.03 6.48
CA GLY A 573 -10.57 -6.68 6.71
C GLY A 573 -11.82 -6.63 7.60
N THR A 574 -12.34 -7.77 8.04
CA THR A 574 -13.50 -7.80 8.96
C THR A 574 -13.07 -7.36 10.36
N ALA A 575 -13.77 -6.37 10.92
CA ALA A 575 -13.60 -5.98 12.32
C ALA A 575 -14.61 -6.72 13.21
N TYR A 576 -14.17 -7.14 14.38
CA TYR A 576 -14.98 -7.76 15.43
C TYR A 576 -14.83 -6.97 16.73
N SER A 577 -15.85 -6.99 17.58
CA SER A 577 -15.77 -6.38 18.90
C SER A 577 -16.40 -7.26 19.99
N CYS A 578 -15.87 -7.14 21.20
CA CYS A 578 -16.45 -7.69 22.42
C CYS A 578 -16.17 -6.75 23.59
N TRP A 579 -16.92 -6.84 24.68
CA TRP A 579 -16.70 -6.04 25.88
C TRP A 579 -16.99 -6.82 27.16
N LYS A 580 -16.48 -6.35 28.30
CA LYS A 580 -16.81 -6.92 29.61
C LYS A 580 -18.32 -6.80 29.88
N GLN A 581 -18.97 -7.84 30.40
CA GLN A 581 -20.43 -7.82 30.63
C GLN A 581 -20.85 -6.89 31.77
N THR A 582 -20.06 -6.83 32.85
CA THR A 582 -20.30 -6.00 34.03
C THR A 582 -19.06 -5.18 34.40
N THR A 583 -19.20 -4.28 35.36
CA THR A 583 -18.10 -3.46 35.90
C THR A 583 -17.18 -4.23 36.85
N ASP A 584 -17.45 -5.51 37.12
CA ASP A 584 -16.49 -6.38 37.81
C ASP A 584 -15.27 -6.63 36.89
N SER A 585 -14.06 -6.40 37.41
CA SER A 585 -12.83 -6.59 36.63
C SER A 585 -12.61 -8.05 36.21
N SER A 586 -13.19 -9.00 36.96
CA SER A 586 -13.21 -10.43 36.65
C SER A 586 -14.36 -10.85 35.73
N SER A 587 -15.28 -9.93 35.39
CA SER A 587 -16.47 -10.22 34.58
C SER A 587 -16.14 -10.99 33.31
N ALA A 588 -17.04 -11.89 32.92
CA ALA A 588 -17.01 -12.51 31.61
C ALA A 588 -17.10 -11.45 30.49
N TRP A 589 -16.63 -11.83 29.31
CA TRP A 589 -16.76 -11.05 28.08
C TRP A 589 -18.06 -11.41 27.36
N THR A 590 -18.62 -10.48 26.60
CA THR A 590 -19.63 -10.82 25.60
C THR A 590 -19.03 -11.71 24.52
N PRO A 591 -19.84 -12.52 23.82
CA PRO A 591 -19.41 -13.13 22.58
C PRO A 591 -18.89 -12.07 21.60
N TRP A 592 -17.94 -12.46 20.74
CA TRP A 592 -17.52 -11.62 19.64
C TRP A 592 -18.68 -11.38 18.67
N SER A 593 -18.87 -10.14 18.28
CA SER A 593 -19.79 -9.75 17.20
C SER A 593 -19.03 -9.04 16.10
N THR A 594 -19.51 -9.16 14.86
CA THR A 594 -19.01 -8.33 13.75
C THR A 594 -19.26 -6.86 14.05
N PHE A 595 -18.23 -6.04 13.90
CA PHE A 595 -18.34 -4.59 13.94
C PHE A 595 -18.71 -4.07 12.54
N PRO A 596 -19.47 -2.97 12.41
CA PRO A 596 -19.84 -2.43 11.10
C PRO A 596 -18.62 -2.26 10.16
N PRO A 597 -18.70 -2.72 8.90
CA PRO A 597 -17.60 -2.61 7.95
C PRO A 597 -17.36 -1.16 7.53
N LEU A 598 -16.11 -0.87 7.12
CA LEU A 598 -15.70 0.42 6.55
C LEU A 598 -16.23 0.64 5.14
#